data_AF-A0A837DV02-F1
#
_entry.id   AF-A0A837DV02-F1
#
_cell.length_a   1.000
_cell.length_b   1.000
_cell.length_c   1.000
_cell.angle_alpha   90.00
_cell.angle_beta   90.00
_cell.angle_gamma   90.00
#
_symmetry.space_group_name_H-M   'P 1'
#
loop_
_entity.id
_entity.type
_entity.pdbx_description
1 polymer ?
#
loop_
_entity_poly.entity_id
_entity_poly.type
_entity_poly.pdbx_seq_one_letter_code
_entity_poly.pdbx_strand_id
1 'polypeptide(L)'
;MERILIMLRKQLHETYMVTITEFLSNWEYLIKANDKAKKTITLKKGNEIVAVLFTSNTFQKTDGDIEKLEAAHQTDQLQIKSLRKENEILKARLDLLEKANKTDDNDIPF
;
A
#
# COMPACT_ATOMS: atom_id res chain seq x y z
N MET A 1 5.48 0.67 3.33
CA MET A 1 4.82 1.38 4.45
C MET A 1 4.07 2.63 4.00
N GLU A 2 4.67 3.52 3.21
CA GLU A 2 4.04 4.78 2.76
C GLU A 2 2.70 4.61 2.01
N ARG A 3 2.59 3.62 1.12
CA ARG A 3 1.34 3.34 0.38
C ARG A 3 0.17 2.92 1.28
N ILE A 4 0.43 2.18 2.35
CA ILE A 4 -0.58 1.77 3.34
C ILE A 4 -1.05 2.98 4.14
N LEU A 5 -0.12 3.86 4.53
CA LEU A 5 -0.40 5.10 5.26
C LEU A 5 -1.23 6.10 4.43
N ILE A 6 -0.93 6.23 3.13
CA ILE A 6 -1.71 7.05 2.19
C ILE A 6 -3.11 6.48 1.99
N MET A 7 -3.25 5.15 1.87
CA MET A 7 -4.55 4.48 1.77
C MET A 7 -5.41 4.70 3.02
N LEU A 8 -4.82 4.50 4.21
CA LEU A 8 -5.49 4.73 5.50
C LEU A 8 -5.96 6.19 5.63
N ARG A 9 -5.12 7.16 5.24
CA ARG A 9 -5.51 8.59 5.22
C ARG A 9 -6.64 8.88 4.24
N LYS A 10 -6.63 8.26 3.06
CA LYS A 10 -7.70 8.43 2.06
C LYS A 10 -9.01 7.83 2.54
N GLN A 11 -8.96 6.66 3.16
CA GLN A 11 -10.12 6.04 3.80
C GLN A 11 -10.64 6.88 4.99
N LEU A 12 -9.76 7.52 5.78
CA LEU A 12 -10.11 8.50 6.83
C LEU A 12 -11.01 9.64 6.32
N HIS A 13 -10.81 10.10 5.07
CA HIS A 13 -11.65 11.12 4.42
C HIS A 13 -12.96 10.57 3.83
N GLU A 14 -13.07 9.25 3.70
CA GLU A 14 -14.29 8.57 3.24
C GLU A 14 -15.21 8.14 4.40
N THR A 15 -14.79 8.31 5.66
CA THR A 15 -15.57 7.88 6.83
C THR A 15 -16.58 8.94 7.27
N TYR A 16 -17.70 8.49 7.84
CA TYR A 16 -18.63 9.39 8.50
C TYR A 16 -18.20 9.57 9.95
N MET A 17 -17.91 10.81 10.34
CA MET A 17 -17.39 11.14 11.66
C MET A 17 -18.50 11.63 12.58
N VAL A 18 -18.64 11.00 13.75
CA VAL A 18 -19.67 11.35 14.74
C VAL A 18 -19.11 11.31 16.16
N THR A 19 -19.69 12.10 17.05
CA THR A 19 -19.42 11.97 18.49
C THR A 19 -20.09 10.70 19.05
N ILE A 20 -19.59 10.21 20.19
CA ILE A 20 -20.23 9.06 20.88
C ILE A 20 -21.71 9.37 21.16
N THR A 21 -22.03 10.57 21.61
CA THR A 21 -23.40 10.96 21.97
C THR A 21 -24.33 10.91 20.75
N GLU A 22 -23.93 11.50 19.63
CA GLU A 22 -24.71 11.48 18.39
C GLU A 22 -24.89 10.06 17.85
N PHE A 23 -23.84 9.22 17.97
CA PHE A 23 -23.91 7.83 17.57
C PHE A 23 -24.94 7.07 18.40
N LEU A 24 -24.88 7.16 19.73
CA LEU A 24 -25.82 6.44 20.61
C LEU A 24 -27.27 6.86 20.38
N SER A 25 -27.52 8.13 20.05
CA SER A 25 -28.87 8.62 19.74
C SER A 25 -29.40 8.16 18.38
N ASN A 26 -28.54 7.83 17.41
CA ASN A 26 -28.94 7.59 16.01
C ASN A 26 -28.35 6.30 15.40
N TRP A 27 -27.88 5.37 16.23
CA TRP A 27 -27.00 4.27 15.80
C TRP A 27 -27.64 3.41 14.69
N GLU A 28 -28.94 3.11 14.77
CA GLU A 28 -29.63 2.30 13.76
C GLU A 28 -29.61 2.94 12.37
N TYR A 29 -29.90 4.25 12.30
CA TYR A 29 -29.88 4.99 11.04
C TYR A 29 -28.47 5.08 10.49
N LEU A 30 -27.51 5.42 11.34
CA LEU A 30 -26.10 5.57 10.96
C LEU A 30 -25.55 4.26 10.40
N ILE A 31 -25.80 3.13 11.05
CA ILE A 31 -25.36 1.82 10.55
C ILE A 31 -25.98 1.52 9.18
N LYS A 32 -27.30 1.69 9.02
CA LYS A 32 -27.98 1.39 7.74
C LYS A 32 -27.52 2.31 6.60
N ALA A 33 -27.42 3.61 6.86
CA ALA A 33 -27.00 4.59 5.87
C ALA A 33 -25.55 4.34 5.42
N ASN A 34 -24.66 4.08 6.36
CA ASN A 34 -23.25 3.82 6.10
C ASN A 34 -23.00 2.46 5.45
N ASP A 35 -23.78 1.44 5.79
CA ASP A 35 -23.70 0.14 5.13
C ASP A 35 -24.11 0.20 3.65
N LYS A 36 -25.15 1.00 3.34
CA LYS A 36 -25.53 1.28 1.95
C LYS A 36 -24.47 2.09 1.22
N ALA A 37 -23.87 3.08 1.89
CA ALA A 37 -22.82 3.91 1.31
C ALA A 37 -21.45 3.21 1.22
N LYS A 38 -21.29 2.03 1.84
CA LYS A 38 -20.01 1.30 1.98
C LYS A 38 -18.92 2.17 2.60
N LYS A 39 -19.28 2.90 3.66
CA LYS A 39 -18.41 3.83 4.39
C LYS A 39 -18.32 3.44 5.85
N THR A 40 -17.14 3.53 6.44
CA THR A 40 -16.96 3.29 7.87
C THR A 40 -17.50 4.47 8.70
N ILE A 41 -17.79 4.22 9.98
CA ILE A 41 -18.17 5.26 10.93
C ILE A 41 -17.01 5.46 11.90
N THR A 42 -16.51 6.68 12.05
CA THR A 42 -15.46 7.02 13.02
C THR A 42 -16.10 7.68 14.23
N LEU A 43 -15.94 7.07 15.40
CA LEU A 43 -16.43 7.57 16.68
C LEU A 43 -15.38 8.44 17.36
N LYS A 44 -15.80 9.61 17.84
CA LYS A 44 -14.94 10.57 18.53
C LYS A 44 -15.39 10.83 19.96
N LYS A 45 -14.41 11.05 20.84
CA LYS A 45 -14.61 11.64 22.17
C LYS A 45 -13.75 12.90 22.25
N GLY A 46 -14.38 14.08 22.16
CA GLY A 46 -13.66 15.34 21.97
C GLY A 46 -12.87 15.34 20.65
N ASN A 47 -11.56 15.58 20.72
CA ASN A 47 -10.66 15.56 19.56
C ASN A 47 -10.04 14.19 19.27
N GLU A 48 -10.32 13.18 20.10
CA GLU A 48 -9.72 11.84 19.95
C GLU A 48 -10.66 10.90 19.21
N ILE A 49 -10.10 10.12 18.28
CA ILE A 49 -10.79 8.99 17.65
C ILE A 49 -10.71 7.81 18.62
N VAL A 50 -11.88 7.32 19.04
CA VAL A 50 -11.97 6.23 20.03
C VAL A 50 -12.30 4.88 19.39
N ALA A 51 -12.97 4.88 18.24
CA ALA A 51 -13.31 3.66 17.53
C ALA A 51 -13.62 3.93 16.04
N VAL A 52 -13.51 2.88 15.24
CA VAL A 52 -13.97 2.84 13.85
C VAL A 52 -14.88 1.64 13.68
N LEU A 53 -16.12 1.87 13.27
CA LEU A 53 -17.12 0.84 13.04
C LEU A 53 -17.12 0.45 11.56
N PHE A 54 -17.02 -0.86 11.32
CA PHE A 54 -17.21 -1.47 10.02
C PHE A 54 -18.58 -2.12 9.96
N THR A 55 -19.35 -1.79 8.93
CA THR A 55 -20.56 -2.52 8.57
C THR A 55 -20.20 -3.72 7.69
N SER A 56 -21.13 -4.66 7.49
CA SER A 56 -20.87 -5.87 6.69
C SER A 56 -20.36 -5.55 5.28
N ASN A 57 -21.03 -4.66 4.55
CA ASN A 57 -20.60 -4.30 3.18
C ASN A 57 -19.28 -3.54 3.16
N THR A 58 -19.03 -2.73 4.19
CA THR A 58 -17.80 -1.95 4.31
C THR A 58 -16.61 -2.85 4.64
N PHE A 59 -16.83 -3.87 5.47
CA PHE A 59 -15.85 -4.91 5.74
C PHE A 59 -15.49 -5.66 4.46
N GLN A 60 -16.49 -6.18 3.72
CA GLN A 60 -16.26 -6.87 2.44
C GLN A 60 -15.51 -6.01 1.42
N LYS A 61 -15.85 -4.71 1.31
CA LYS A 61 -15.12 -3.78 0.43
C LYS A 61 -13.65 -3.66 0.86
N THR A 62 -13.42 -3.48 2.16
CA THR A 62 -12.07 -3.29 2.70
C THR A 62 -11.22 -4.55 2.50
N ASP A 63 -11.80 -5.72 2.72
CA ASP A 63 -11.16 -7.02 2.52
C ASP A 63 -10.73 -7.21 1.06
N GLY A 64 -11.65 -6.97 0.10
CA GLY A 64 -11.31 -7.04 -1.33
C GLY A 64 -10.30 -5.99 -1.80
N ASP A 65 -10.26 -4.82 -1.16
CA ASP A 65 -9.23 -3.80 -1.44
C ASP A 65 -7.85 -4.24 -0.88
N ILE A 66 -7.81 -4.92 0.28
CA ILE A 66 -6.60 -5.52 0.85
C ILE A 66 -6.08 -6.63 -0.08
N GLU A 67 -6.93 -7.56 -0.51
CA GLU A 67 -6.54 -8.66 -1.40
C GLU A 67 -5.90 -8.15 -2.70
N LYS A 68 -6.48 -7.12 -3.32
CA LYS A 68 -5.90 -6.48 -4.53
C LYS A 68 -4.52 -5.89 -4.27
N LEU A 69 -4.35 -5.26 -3.10
CA LEU A 69 -3.10 -4.62 -2.73
C LEU A 69 -2.02 -5.67 -2.45
N GLU A 70 -2.39 -6.79 -1.83
CA GLU A 70 -1.50 -7.93 -1.63
C GLU A 70 -1.09 -8.58 -2.96
N ALA A 71 -2.03 -8.78 -3.89
CA ALA A 71 -1.73 -9.32 -5.21
C ALA A 71 -0.79 -8.39 -6.01
N ALA A 72 -1.03 -7.08 -5.97
CA ALA A 72 -0.14 -6.10 -6.57
C ALA A 72 1.26 -6.13 -5.91
N HIS A 73 1.32 -6.25 -4.58
CA HIS A 73 2.58 -6.33 -3.87
C HIS A 73 3.38 -7.58 -4.23
N GLN A 74 2.74 -8.73 -4.37
CA GLN A 74 3.39 -9.97 -4.83
C GLN A 74 3.95 -9.81 -6.25
N THR A 75 3.20 -9.16 -7.14
CA THR A 75 3.64 -8.85 -8.50
C THR A 75 4.88 -7.95 -8.50
N ASP A 76 4.87 -6.88 -7.70
CA ASP A 76 6.01 -5.98 -7.54
C ASP A 76 7.24 -6.74 -7.01
N GLN A 77 7.07 -7.64 -6.04
CA GLN A 77 8.18 -8.44 -5.51
C GLN A 77 8.81 -9.35 -6.57
N LEU A 78 8.00 -9.96 -7.44
CA LEU A 78 8.49 -10.79 -8.55
C LEU A 78 9.29 -9.95 -9.56
N GLN A 79 8.78 -8.78 -9.92
CA GLN A 79 9.49 -7.86 -10.82
C GLN A 79 10.81 -7.39 -10.23
N ILE A 80 10.84 -7.00 -8.95
CA ILE A 80 12.06 -6.60 -8.25
C ILE A 80 13.10 -7.74 -8.28
N LYS A 81 12.67 -8.99 -8.05
CA LYS A 81 13.57 -10.14 -8.11
C LYS A 81 14.15 -10.34 -9.51
N SER A 82 13.33 -10.17 -10.55
CA SER A 82 13.80 -10.26 -11.94
C SER A 82 14.82 -9.17 -12.27
N LEU A 83 14.50 -7.90 -11.94
CA LEU A 83 15.37 -6.75 -12.19
C LEU A 83 16.70 -6.86 -11.44
N ARG A 84 16.71 -7.38 -10.21
CA ARG A 84 17.97 -7.61 -9.47
C ARG A 84 18.90 -8.58 -10.20
N LYS A 85 18.35 -9.69 -10.71
CA LYS A 85 19.13 -10.67 -11.49
C LYS A 85 19.69 -10.06 -12.77
N GLU A 86 18.87 -9.30 -13.49
CA GLU A 86 19.31 -8.63 -14.71
C GLU A 86 20.43 -7.62 -14.43
N ASN A 87 20.30 -6.85 -13.35
CA ASN A 87 21.30 -5.89 -12.92
C ASN A 87 22.63 -6.56 -12.53
N GLU A 88 22.59 -7.70 -11.83
CA GLU A 88 23.78 -8.52 -11.52
C GLU A 88 24.47 -9.03 -12.80
N ILE A 89 23.69 -9.52 -13.77
CA ILE A 89 24.23 -9.97 -15.07
C ILE A 89 24.87 -8.82 -15.83
N LEU A 90 24.22 -7.66 -15.88
CA LEU A 90 24.74 -6.48 -16.57
C LEU A 90 26.02 -5.97 -15.89
N LYS A 91 26.08 -5.94 -14.56
CA LYS A 91 27.31 -5.62 -13.82
C LYS A 91 28.44 -6.59 -14.14
N ALA A 92 28.17 -7.90 -14.13
CA ALA A 92 29.18 -8.90 -14.49
C ALA A 92 29.68 -8.72 -15.93
N ARG A 93 28.80 -8.38 -16.88
CA ARG A 93 29.18 -8.08 -18.27
C ARG A 93 30.03 -6.81 -18.37
N LEU A 94 29.67 -5.76 -17.63
CA LEU A 94 30.44 -4.53 -17.57
C LEU A 94 31.86 -4.79 -17.03
N ASP A 95 31.96 -5.51 -15.91
CA ASP A 95 33.24 -5.87 -15.29
C ASP A 95 34.14 -6.68 -16.25
N LEU A 96 33.55 -7.58 -17.05
CA LEU A 96 34.30 -8.34 -18.06
C LEU A 96 34.80 -7.45 -19.20
N LEU A 97 33.98 -6.51 -19.68
CA LEU A 97 34.38 -5.54 -20.70
C LEU A 97 35.47 -4.60 -20.19
N GLU A 98 35.35 -4.11 -18.96
CA GLU A 98 36.39 -3.27 -18.35
C GLU A 98 37.71 -4.01 -18.17
N LYS A 99 37.65 -5.30 -17.81
CA LYS A 99 38.85 -6.15 -17.73
C LYS A 99 39.47 -6.38 -19.11
N ALA A 100 38.66 -6.69 -20.12
CA ALA A 100 39.13 -6.90 -21.49
C ALA A 100 39.83 -5.64 -22.03
N ASN A 101 39.21 -4.47 -21.89
CA ASN A 101 39.76 -3.19 -22.35
C ASN A 101 41.04 -2.74 -21.61
N LYS A 102 41.24 -3.17 -20.35
CA LYS A 102 42.48 -2.87 -19.61
C LYS A 102 43.68 -3.73 -20.04
N THR A 103 43.44 -4.83 -20.75
CA THR A 103 44.50 -5.71 -21.26
C THR A 103 45.10 -5.22 -22.57
N ASP A 104 44.34 -4.50 -23.40
CA ASP A 104 44.80 -4.04 -24.71
C ASP A 104 45.80 -2.87 -24.68
N ASP A 105 45.87 -2.09 -23.58
CA ASP A 105 46.77 -0.92 -23.49
C ASP A 105 48.19 -1.26 -22.98
N ASN A 106 48.47 -2.49 -22.54
CA ASN A 106 49.75 -2.85 -21.91
C ASN A 106 50.64 -3.85 -22.68
N ASP A 107 50.25 -4.29 -23.89
CA ASP A 107 51.02 -5.27 -24.69
C ASP A 107 51.44 -4.72 -26.07
N ILE A 108 52.00 -3.51 -26.11
CA ILE A 108 52.84 -3.08 -27.24
C ILE A 108 54.30 -2.95 -26.78
N PRO A 109 55.13 -3.98 -26.94
CA PRO A 109 56.57 -3.83 -26.81
C PRO A 109 57.09 -3.13 -28.07
N PHE A 110 57.64 -1.91 -27.90
CA PHE A 110 58.57 -1.31 -28.86
C PHE A 110 59.90 -2.06 -28.84
#